data_AF-A0A6I7QWU1-F1
#
_entry.id   AF-A0A6I7QWU1-F1
#
_cell.length_a   1.000
_cell.length_b   1.000
_cell.length_c   1.000
_cell.angle_alpha   90.00
_cell.angle_beta   90.00
_cell.angle_gamma   90.00
#
_symmetry.space_group_name_H-M   'P 1'
#
loop_
_entity.id
_entity.type
_entity.pdbx_description
1 polymer ?
#
loop_
_entity_poly.entity_id
_entity_poly.type
_entity_poly.pdbx_seq_one_letter_code
_entity_poly.pdbx_strand_id
1 'polypeptide(L)'
;MKLFENKPDEDVRKFWQGMEETLGTPILAYTLGQYLSGRDVKGPMWGLLYLTRDTLYFQHFAQRNWFASVMQSSGAIPGSENFTIEVALGPSLGLEQDNAGGWRRFLRGNAADTCRLVDRSGVADPFVFSIEQRDSSLLRELRRLLG
;
A
#
# COMPACT_ATOMS: atom_id res chain seq x y z
N MET A 1 2.35 24.36 33.62
CA MET A 1 3.24 23.71 32.64
C MET A 1 2.38 22.70 31.88
N LYS A 2 1.92 23.03 30.67
CA LYS A 2 1.07 22.14 29.87
C LYS A 2 1.99 21.17 29.12
N LEU A 3 1.92 19.89 29.48
CA LEU A 3 2.56 18.80 28.74
C LEU A 3 1.90 18.69 27.38
N PHE A 4 2.71 18.67 26.32
CA PHE A 4 2.29 18.59 24.93
C PHE A 4 1.54 17.27 24.67
N GLU A 5 0.21 17.31 24.64
CA GLU A 5 -0.57 16.35 23.87
C GLU A 5 -0.32 16.64 22.38
N ASN A 6 0.74 16.07 21.81
CA ASN A 6 0.77 15.92 20.35
C ASN A 6 -0.34 14.94 19.99
N LYS A 7 -1.40 15.45 19.38
CA LYS A 7 -2.50 14.63 18.87
C LYS A 7 -1.95 13.80 17.69
N PRO A 8 -2.13 12.47 17.67
CA PRO A 8 -1.68 11.61 16.57
C PRO A 8 -2.07 12.14 15.18
N ASP A 9 -3.22 12.81 15.10
CA ASP A 9 -3.79 13.36 13.86
C ASP A 9 -2.95 14.50 13.26
N GLU A 10 -2.27 15.30 14.07
CA GLU A 10 -1.48 16.44 13.56
C GLU A 10 -0.16 15.98 12.94
N ASP A 11 0.51 15.03 13.59
CA ASP A 11 1.76 14.45 13.09
C ASP A 11 1.52 13.64 11.81
N VAL A 12 0.41 12.89 11.75
CA VAL A 12 -0.02 12.19 10.52
C VAL A 12 -0.31 13.18 9.40
N ARG A 13 -0.99 14.30 9.69
CA ARG A 13 -1.28 15.32 8.68
C ARG A 13 0.00 15.96 8.16
N LYS A 14 0.93 16.34 9.04
CA LYS A 14 2.23 16.91 8.64
C LYS A 14 3.06 15.94 7.80
N PHE A 15 3.02 14.65 8.14
CA PHE A 15 3.66 13.61 7.35
C PHE A 15 3.12 13.59 5.92
N TRP A 16 1.80 13.53 5.75
CA TRP A 16 1.20 13.50 4.42
C TRP A 16 1.44 14.79 3.65
N GLN A 17 1.37 15.95 4.29
CA GLN A 17 1.71 17.23 3.66
C GLN A 17 3.16 17.26 3.18
N GLY A 18 4.12 16.83 4.00
CA GLY A 18 5.52 16.75 3.58
C GLY A 18 5.74 15.75 2.44
N MET A 19 5.01 14.64 2.43
CA MET A 19 5.03 13.68 1.32
C MET A 19 4.48 14.29 0.04
N GLU A 20 3.34 14.97 0.08
CA GLU A 20 2.75 15.65 -1.08
C GLU A 20 3.66 16.76 -1.62
N GLU A 21 4.29 17.54 -0.73
CA GLU A 21 5.29 18.55 -1.10
C GLU A 21 6.52 17.94 -1.78
N THR A 22 7.00 16.80 -1.27
CA THR A 22 8.15 16.07 -1.84
C THR A 22 7.82 15.48 -3.21
N LEU A 23 6.62 14.91 -3.36
CA LEU A 23 6.15 14.33 -4.61
C LEU A 23 5.73 15.40 -5.63
N GLY A 24 5.43 16.62 -5.18
CA GLY A 24 4.86 17.68 -6.02
C GLY A 24 3.45 17.39 -6.53
N THR A 25 2.77 16.37 -5.97
CA THR A 25 1.43 15.94 -6.36
C THR A 25 0.63 15.51 -5.13
N PRO A 26 -0.70 15.77 -5.09
CA PRO A 26 -1.55 15.30 -4.02
C PRO A 26 -1.67 13.78 -3.99
N ILE A 27 -1.83 13.24 -2.78
CA ILE A 27 -2.11 11.83 -2.53
C ILE A 27 -3.63 11.67 -2.44
N LEU A 28 -4.18 10.83 -3.31
CA LEU A 28 -5.61 10.60 -3.43
C LEU A 28 -6.14 9.63 -2.38
N ALA A 29 -5.34 8.62 -2.01
CA ALA A 29 -5.69 7.60 -1.04
C ALA A 29 -4.45 6.88 -0.54
N TYR A 30 -4.53 6.30 0.66
CA TYR A 30 -3.49 5.46 1.24
C TYR A 30 -4.08 4.36 2.11
N THR A 31 -3.35 3.26 2.29
CA THR A 31 -3.74 2.14 3.15
C THR A 31 -2.54 1.29 3.54
N LEU A 32 -2.64 0.56 4.64
CA LEU A 32 -1.67 -0.48 4.94
C LEU A 32 -1.92 -1.71 4.06
N GLY A 33 -0.85 -2.28 3.56
CA GLY A 33 -0.92 -3.51 2.80
C GLY A 33 0.35 -4.33 2.92
N GLN A 34 0.25 -5.55 2.42
CA GLN A 34 1.39 -6.42 2.26
C GLN A 34 1.76 -6.45 0.79
N TYR A 35 2.98 -6.07 0.48
CA TYR A 35 3.60 -6.43 -0.79
C TYR A 35 3.90 -7.93 -0.76
N LEU A 36 3.46 -8.66 -1.78
CA LEU A 36 3.59 -10.11 -1.85
C LEU A 36 4.70 -10.52 -2.81
N SER A 37 4.76 -9.93 -4.02
CA SER A 37 5.76 -10.24 -5.04
C SER A 37 5.71 -9.29 -6.25
N GLY A 38 6.72 -9.38 -7.13
CA GLY A 38 6.87 -8.60 -8.36
C GLY A 38 8.20 -7.83 -8.45
N ARG A 39 8.35 -7.00 -9.50
CA ARG A 39 9.30 -5.86 -9.59
C ARG A 39 10.72 -6.10 -9.01
N ASP A 40 11.28 -7.30 -9.18
CA ASP A 40 12.60 -7.72 -8.67
C ASP A 40 12.83 -7.59 -7.15
N VAL A 41 11.78 -7.36 -6.36
CA VAL A 41 11.86 -7.24 -4.90
C VAL A 41 11.28 -8.50 -4.25
N LYS A 42 12.04 -9.12 -3.34
CA LYS A 42 11.58 -10.29 -2.59
C LYS A 42 10.56 -9.89 -1.53
N GLY A 43 9.31 -10.31 -1.69
CA GLY A 43 8.29 -10.29 -0.64
C GLY A 43 8.23 -11.60 0.15
N PRO A 44 7.28 -11.77 1.08
CA PRO A 44 6.23 -10.81 1.44
C PRO A 44 6.64 -9.85 2.56
N MET A 45 6.15 -8.61 2.53
CA MET A 45 6.43 -7.61 3.56
C MET A 45 5.35 -6.54 3.68
N TRP A 46 5.21 -6.02 4.89
CA TRP A 46 4.26 -4.96 5.19
C TRP A 46 4.80 -3.59 4.82
N GLY A 47 3.92 -2.71 4.36
CA GLY A 47 4.26 -1.35 4.03
C GLY A 47 3.04 -0.50 3.73
N LEU A 48 3.31 0.75 3.40
CA LEU A 48 2.29 1.74 3.09
C LEU A 48 2.06 1.79 1.60
N LEU A 49 0.82 1.57 1.19
CA LEU A 49 0.37 1.83 -0.16
C LEU A 49 -0.23 3.23 -0.22
N TYR A 50 0.19 4.05 -1.16
CA TYR A 50 -0.42 5.35 -1.41
C TYR A 50 -0.46 5.67 -2.90
N LEU A 51 -1.46 6.44 -3.29
CA LEU A 51 -1.87 6.61 -4.67
C LEU A 51 -1.88 8.09 -5.06
N THR A 52 -1.19 8.43 -6.14
CA THR A 52 -1.32 9.71 -6.83
C THR A 52 -2.21 9.55 -8.07
N ARG A 53 -2.35 10.59 -8.89
CA ARG A 53 -3.11 10.51 -10.15
C ARG A 53 -2.51 9.50 -11.13
N ASP A 54 -1.20 9.30 -11.11
CA ASP A 54 -0.43 8.63 -12.15
C ASP A 54 0.43 7.47 -11.63
N THR A 55 0.55 7.29 -10.32
CA THR A 55 1.46 6.30 -9.73
C THR A 55 0.89 5.70 -8.47
N LEU A 56 0.98 4.37 -8.33
CA LEU A 56 0.83 3.68 -7.06
C LEU A 56 2.22 3.47 -6.46
N TYR A 57 2.37 3.85 -5.20
CA TYR A 57 3.60 3.67 -4.44
C TYR A 57 3.39 2.61 -3.37
N PHE A 58 4.43 1.81 -3.13
CA PHE A 58 4.57 0.96 -1.94
C PHE A 58 5.84 1.34 -1.21
N GLN A 59 5.71 1.76 0.04
CA GLN A 59 6.84 2.12 0.88
C GLN A 59 7.00 1.13 2.02
N HIS A 60 8.13 0.44 2.03
CA HIS A 60 8.53 -0.42 3.14
C HIS A 60 9.39 0.36 4.14
N PHE A 61 9.12 0.16 5.42
CA PHE A 61 9.89 0.74 6.52
C PHE A 61 10.63 -0.36 7.28
N ALA A 62 11.97 -0.32 7.20
CA ALA A 62 12.93 -1.18 7.88
C ALA A 62 12.62 -1.35 9.37
N GLN A 63 12.54 -0.21 10.06
CA GLN A 63 12.21 -0.07 11.47
C GLN A 63 12.03 1.43 11.73
N ARG A 64 10.82 1.88 12.14
CA ARG A 64 10.67 3.15 12.88
C ARG A 64 9.34 3.33 13.62
N ASN A 65 9.51 3.62 14.90
CA ASN A 65 8.56 3.66 16.03
C ASN A 65 7.38 4.65 15.97
N TRP A 66 7.25 5.53 14.96
CA TRP A 66 6.15 6.52 14.94
C TRP A 66 4.93 6.04 14.13
N PHE A 67 5.15 5.16 13.14
CA PHE A 67 4.05 4.53 12.40
C PHE A 67 3.39 3.42 13.24
N ALA A 68 4.15 2.81 14.15
CA ALA A 68 3.65 1.83 15.11
C ALA A 68 2.62 2.41 16.10
N SER A 69 2.65 3.71 16.39
CA SER A 69 1.61 4.38 17.19
C SER A 69 0.31 4.64 16.43
N VAL A 70 0.36 4.69 15.09
CA VAL A 70 -0.82 4.73 14.21
C VAL A 70 -1.32 3.30 13.90
N MET A 71 -0.40 2.33 13.89
CA MET A 71 -0.65 0.97 13.46
C MET A 71 -0.41 -0.01 14.60
N GLN A 72 -1.49 -0.38 15.30
CA GLN A 72 -1.49 -1.28 16.45
C GLN A 72 -1.00 -2.71 16.16
N SER A 73 -0.62 -3.06 14.93
CA SER A 73 -0.11 -4.39 14.60
C SER A 73 0.61 -4.45 13.26
N SER A 74 1.94 -4.40 13.24
CA SER A 74 2.70 -4.95 12.10
C SER A 74 4.07 -5.41 12.57
N GLY A 75 4.36 -6.71 12.47
CA GLY A 75 5.65 -7.29 12.85
C GLY A 75 6.76 -6.77 11.94
N ALA A 76 7.79 -6.18 12.55
CA ALA A 76 9.01 -5.79 11.84
C ALA A 76 9.84 -7.05 11.50
N ILE A 77 10.40 -7.10 10.29
CA ILE A 77 11.43 -8.09 9.94
C ILE A 77 12.79 -7.43 10.23
N PRO A 78 13.60 -7.95 11.17
CA PRO A 78 14.92 -7.37 11.46
C PRO A 78 15.84 -7.42 10.23
N GLY A 79 16.41 -6.28 9.84
CA GLY A 79 17.44 -6.19 8.79
C GLY A 79 16.94 -5.82 7.38
N SER A 80 15.67 -5.46 7.19
CA SER A 80 15.24 -4.86 5.92
C SER A 80 15.68 -3.39 5.82
N GLU A 81 15.87 -2.89 4.60
CA GLU A 81 16.14 -1.47 4.32
C GLU A 81 14.84 -0.72 4.01
N ASN A 82 14.82 0.60 4.19
CA ASN A 82 13.70 1.42 3.71
C ASN A 82 13.78 1.48 2.18
N PHE A 83 12.67 1.19 1.50
CA PHE A 83 12.61 1.36 0.05
C PHE A 83 11.20 1.69 -0.41
N THR A 84 11.12 2.23 -1.63
CA THR A 84 9.87 2.53 -2.31
C THR A 84 9.83 1.79 -3.64
N ILE A 85 8.70 1.13 -3.92
CA ILE A 85 8.36 0.62 -5.25
C ILE A 85 7.36 1.58 -5.86
N GLU A 86 7.59 1.96 -7.10
CA GLU A 86 6.72 2.84 -7.87
C GLU A 86 6.11 2.06 -9.03
N VAL A 87 4.79 2.19 -9.20
CA VAL A 87 4.04 1.55 -10.27
C VAL A 87 3.26 2.62 -11.02
N ALA A 88 3.80 3.03 -12.17
CA ALA A 88 3.14 3.98 -13.07
C ALA A 88 1.81 3.42 -13.59
N LEU A 89 0.75 4.21 -13.44
CA LEU A 89 -0.62 3.93 -13.88
C LEU A 89 -0.75 4.32 -15.35
N GLY A 90 -0.25 3.45 -16.23
CA GLY A 90 -0.38 3.59 -17.67
C GLY A 90 -1.67 2.96 -18.21
N PRO A 91 -2.06 3.27 -19.46
CA PRO A 91 -3.26 2.71 -20.11
C PRO A 91 -3.17 1.19 -20.34
N SER A 92 -1.97 0.61 -20.29
CA SER A 92 -1.77 -0.84 -20.38
C SER A 92 -1.89 -1.55 -19.03
N LEU A 93 -2.01 -0.83 -17.91
CA LEU A 93 -2.06 -1.44 -16.60
C LEU A 93 -3.50 -1.86 -16.26
N GLY A 94 -3.68 -3.11 -15.83
CA GLY A 94 -4.94 -3.64 -15.33
C GLY A 94 -4.86 -3.97 -13.84
N LEU A 95 -5.98 -3.85 -13.14
CA LEU A 95 -6.14 -4.34 -11.78
C LEU A 95 -6.96 -5.64 -11.80
N GLU A 96 -6.32 -6.75 -11.40
CA GLU A 96 -6.99 -8.02 -11.17
C GLU A 96 -7.13 -8.27 -9.67
N GLN A 97 -8.27 -8.81 -9.24
CA GLN A 97 -8.52 -9.19 -7.86
C GLN A 97 -8.98 -10.62 -7.78
N ASP A 98 -8.22 -11.44 -7.04
CA ASP A 98 -8.63 -12.80 -6.76
C ASP A 98 -9.62 -12.79 -5.60
N ASN A 99 -10.90 -12.70 -5.94
CA ASN A 99 -11.97 -13.02 -5.00
C ASN A 99 -12.01 -14.53 -4.87
N ALA A 100 -11.24 -15.09 -3.93
CA ALA A 100 -11.36 -16.50 -3.59
C ALA A 100 -12.84 -16.77 -3.23
N GLY A 101 -13.54 -17.50 -4.12
CA GLY A 101 -14.97 -17.77 -3.97
C GLY A 101 -15.31 -18.33 -2.59
N GLY A 102 -16.53 -18.07 -2.12
CA GLY A 102 -16.94 -18.25 -0.72
C GLY A 102 -16.62 -19.62 -0.09
N TRP A 103 -16.56 -20.69 -0.88
CA TRP A 103 -16.19 -22.02 -0.38
C TRP A 103 -14.67 -22.19 -0.13
N ARG A 104 -13.81 -21.60 -0.99
CA ARG A 104 -12.35 -21.56 -0.76
C ARG A 104 -11.99 -20.69 0.43
N ARG A 105 -12.84 -19.70 0.73
CA ARG A 105 -12.74 -18.77 1.85
C ARG A 105 -13.04 -19.42 3.20
N PHE A 106 -13.96 -20.37 3.24
CA PHE A 106 -14.23 -21.18 4.44
C PHE A 106 -13.04 -22.09 4.81
N LEU A 107 -12.32 -22.61 3.80
CA LEU A 107 -11.21 -23.56 4.03
C LEU A 107 -9.85 -22.90 4.31
N ARG A 108 -9.63 -21.63 3.92
CA ARG A 108 -8.32 -20.95 4.06
C ARG A 108 -8.24 -19.92 5.20
N GLY A 109 -9.30 -19.75 5.97
CA GLY A 109 -9.35 -18.66 6.95
C GLY A 109 -9.33 -17.28 6.29
N ASN A 110 -9.14 -16.24 7.10
CA ASN A 110 -9.30 -14.82 6.78
C ASN A 110 -8.22 -14.27 5.81
N ALA A 111 -8.07 -14.89 4.64
CA ALA A 111 -7.15 -14.44 3.61
C ALA A 111 -7.61 -13.07 3.09
N ALA A 112 -6.75 -12.06 3.24
CA ALA A 112 -6.93 -10.75 2.64
C ALA A 112 -7.07 -10.89 1.11
N ASP A 113 -7.95 -10.10 0.51
CA ASP A 113 -8.19 -10.15 -0.93
C ASP A 113 -6.88 -9.76 -1.66
N THR A 114 -6.38 -10.64 -2.53
CA THR A 114 -5.13 -10.43 -3.25
C THR A 114 -5.39 -9.61 -4.50
N CYS A 115 -4.66 -8.52 -4.66
CA CYS A 115 -4.69 -7.62 -5.79
C CYS A 115 -3.43 -7.78 -6.64
N ARG A 116 -3.57 -7.66 -7.96
CA ARG A 116 -2.47 -7.75 -8.93
C ARG A 116 -2.58 -6.59 -9.90
N LEU A 117 -1.53 -5.79 -10.00
CA LEU A 117 -1.38 -4.85 -11.10
C LEU A 117 -0.60 -5.54 -12.21
N VAL A 118 -1.27 -5.77 -13.33
CA VAL A 118 -0.76 -6.54 -14.47
C VAL A 118 -0.56 -5.59 -15.64
N ASP A 119 0.64 -5.60 -16.22
CA ASP A 119 0.85 -4.93 -17.50
C ASP A 119 0.30 -5.82 -18.62
N ARG A 120 -0.67 -5.31 -19.37
CA ARG A 120 -1.30 -6.02 -20.50
C ARG A 120 -0.30 -6.33 -21.63
N SER A 121 0.84 -5.66 -21.67
CA SER A 121 1.92 -6.00 -22.58
C SER A 121 2.60 -7.34 -22.26
N GLY A 122 2.49 -7.81 -21.01
CA GLY A 122 3.16 -9.01 -20.50
C GLY A 122 4.66 -8.85 -20.25
N VAL A 123 5.21 -7.64 -20.39
CA VAL A 123 6.65 -7.38 -20.26
C VAL A 123 7.12 -7.35 -18.80
N ALA A 124 6.30 -6.83 -17.90
CA ALA A 124 6.66 -6.68 -16.49
C ALA A 124 5.95 -7.70 -15.60
N ASP A 125 6.68 -8.23 -14.62
CA ASP A 125 6.08 -9.04 -13.56
C ASP A 125 4.98 -8.26 -12.83
N PRO A 126 3.83 -8.89 -12.53
CA PRO A 126 2.75 -8.25 -11.80
C PRO A 126 3.21 -7.72 -10.44
N PHE A 127 2.78 -6.52 -10.09
CA PHE A 127 2.90 -6.04 -8.72
C PHE A 127 1.75 -6.64 -7.90
N VAL A 128 2.07 -7.57 -7.00
CA VAL A 128 1.09 -8.33 -6.22
C VAL A 128 1.08 -7.83 -4.79
N PHE A 129 -0.11 -7.48 -4.29
CA PHE A 129 -0.28 -6.95 -2.95
C PHE A 129 -1.62 -7.38 -2.33
N SER A 130 -1.71 -7.28 -1.02
CA SER A 130 -2.97 -7.33 -0.29
C SER A 130 -3.13 -6.05 0.53
N ILE A 131 -4.37 -5.70 0.86
CA ILE A 131 -4.67 -4.56 1.73
C ILE A 131 -5.37 -5.04 2.98
N GLU A 132 -5.18 -4.31 4.07
CA GLU A 132 -5.80 -4.65 5.35
C GLU A 132 -7.32 -4.36 5.35
N GLN A 133 -7.73 -3.22 4.78
CA GLN A 133 -9.13 -2.79 4.76
C GLN A 133 -9.78 -3.04 3.41
N ARG A 134 -10.76 -3.96 3.35
CA ARG A 134 -11.48 -4.32 2.11
C ARG A 134 -12.13 -3.14 1.40
N ASP A 135 -12.72 -2.22 2.16
CA ASP A 135 -13.37 -1.00 1.63
C ASP A 135 -12.41 0.19 1.57
N SER A 136 -11.14 -0.06 1.29
CA SER A 136 -10.14 1.00 1.18
C SER A 136 -10.48 1.96 0.04
N SER A 137 -10.43 3.25 0.36
CA SER A 137 -10.48 4.33 -0.63
C SER A 137 -9.42 4.13 -1.73
N LEU A 138 -8.29 3.49 -1.40
CA LEU A 138 -7.21 3.20 -2.36
C LEU A 138 -7.67 2.30 -3.49
N LEU A 139 -8.37 1.19 -3.24
CA LEU A 139 -8.85 0.32 -4.33
C LEU A 139 -9.92 1.00 -5.17
N ARG A 140 -10.78 1.80 -4.55
CA ARG A 140 -11.81 2.53 -5.28
C ARG A 140 -11.19 3.55 -6.23
N GLU A 141 -10.23 4.34 -5.75
CA GLU A 141 -9.53 5.32 -6.58
C GLU A 141 -8.66 4.64 -7.64
N LEU A 142 -7.96 3.56 -7.29
CA LEU A 142 -7.13 2.80 -8.23
C LEU A 142 -7.97 2.24 -9.39
N ARG A 143 -9.15 1.67 -9.10
CA ARG A 143 -10.10 1.25 -10.15
C ARG A 143 -10.53 2.43 -11.01
N ARG A 144 -10.90 3.57 -10.39
CA ARG A 144 -11.32 4.77 -11.12
C ARG A 144 -10.25 5.28 -12.08
N LEU A 145 -8.97 5.18 -11.72
CA LEU A 145 -7.85 5.64 -12.56
C LEU A 145 -7.50 4.67 -13.69
N LEU A 146 -7.71 3.37 -13.50
CA LEU A 146 -7.36 2.34 -14.49
C LEU A 146 -8.48 2.05 -15.51
N GLY A 147 -9.68 2.59 -15.28
CA GLY A 147 -10.87 2.41 -16.15
C GLY A 147 -11.58 1.08 -15.90
#